data_AF-A0A2T1NGQ2-F1
#
_entry.id   AF-A0A2T1NGQ2-F1
#
_cell.length_a   1.000
_cell.length_b   1.000
_cell.length_c   1.000
_cell.angle_alpha   90.00
_cell.angle_beta   90.00
_cell.angle_gamma   90.00
#
_symmetry.space_group_name_H-M   'P 1'
#
loop_
_entity.id
_entity.type
_entity.pdbx_description
1 polymer ?
#
loop_
_entity_poly.entity_id
_entity_poly.type
_entity_poly.pdbx_seq_one_letter_code
_entity_poly.pdbx_strand_id
1 'polypeptide(L)'
;MKQIFLFIFALFITTGAVMAQDKMQVEDANYVILLNEKVFHYKKTGVELLKSDLKLNNGTVVKTDGSYITKDGDKMMLKDGQCLGMSGKLYKDQATLSKKLKKEMK
;
A
#
# COMPACT_ATOMS: atom_id res chain seq x y z
N MET A 1 -43.99 -31.10 -17.03
CA MET A 1 -43.54 -32.41 -17.55
C MET A 1 -43.01 -32.24 -18.96
N LYS A 2 -41.84 -32.84 -19.24
CA LYS A 2 -41.35 -33.35 -20.55
C LYS A 2 -41.34 -32.33 -21.69
N GLN A 3 -40.22 -31.93 -22.28
CA GLN A 3 -39.11 -32.66 -22.91
C GLN A 3 -38.02 -31.58 -23.16
N ILE A 4 -36.71 -31.82 -23.19
CA ILE A 4 -35.98 -32.33 -24.36
C ILE A 4 -34.54 -32.63 -23.91
N PHE A 5 -34.06 -33.75 -24.45
CA PHE A 5 -32.74 -34.35 -24.34
C PHE A 5 -31.61 -33.49 -24.96
N LEU A 6 -30.43 -33.53 -24.31
CA LEU A 6 -29.13 -33.87 -24.91
C LEU A 6 -28.47 -32.84 -25.86
N PHE A 7 -27.30 -32.32 -25.49
CA PHE A 7 -26.10 -32.32 -26.34
C PHE A 7 -24.82 -31.99 -25.56
N ILE A 8 -23.87 -32.91 -25.67
CA ILE A 8 -22.49 -32.87 -25.21
C ILE A 8 -21.76 -31.77 -25.98
N PHE A 9 -21.00 -30.91 -25.29
CA PHE A 9 -19.80 -30.33 -25.89
C PHE A 9 -18.73 -30.14 -24.83
N ALA A 10 -17.70 -30.98 -24.95
CA ALA A 10 -16.46 -30.87 -24.21
C ALA A 10 -15.83 -29.50 -24.51
N LEU A 11 -16.00 -28.54 -23.60
CA LEU A 11 -15.25 -27.31 -23.67
C LEU A 11 -13.90 -27.55 -22.99
N PHE A 12 -12.91 -27.82 -23.85
CA PHE A 12 -11.49 -27.66 -23.63
C PHE A 12 -11.16 -26.95 -22.32
N ILE A 13 -10.66 -27.71 -21.35
CA ILE A 13 -9.89 -27.15 -20.24
C ILE A 13 -8.62 -26.62 -20.89
N THR A 14 -8.67 -25.38 -21.39
CA THR A 14 -7.45 -24.64 -21.63
C THR A 14 -6.84 -24.50 -20.25
N THR A 15 -5.75 -25.21 -20.03
CA THR A 15 -4.84 -24.94 -18.93
C THR A 15 -4.31 -23.53 -19.17
N GLY A 16 -5.10 -22.54 -18.78
CA GLY A 16 -4.61 -21.20 -18.54
C GLY A 16 -3.56 -21.40 -17.47
N ALA A 17 -2.29 -21.36 -17.85
CA ALA A 17 -1.23 -21.07 -16.91
C ALA A 17 -1.70 -19.81 -16.20
N VAL A 18 -2.16 -19.96 -14.97
CA VAL A 18 -2.39 -18.85 -14.07
C VAL A 18 -0.99 -18.32 -13.86
N MET A 19 -0.58 -17.39 -14.72
CA MET A 19 0.57 -16.56 -14.45
C MET A 19 0.16 -15.81 -13.18
N ALA A 20 0.53 -16.36 -12.05
CA ALA A 20 0.65 -15.63 -10.81
C ALA A 20 1.61 -14.49 -11.16
N GLN A 21 1.05 -13.36 -11.58
CA GLN A 21 1.76 -12.11 -11.64
C GLN A 21 2.12 -11.83 -10.20
N ASP A 22 3.29 -12.34 -9.79
CA ASP A 22 3.93 -11.99 -8.55
C ASP A 22 4.26 -10.50 -8.67
N LYS A 23 3.26 -9.67 -8.39
CA LYS A 23 3.39 -8.23 -8.34
C LYS A 23 4.27 -7.98 -7.13
N MET A 24 5.58 -7.93 -7.34
CA MET A 24 6.58 -7.56 -6.35
C MET A 24 6.02 -6.39 -5.53
N GLN A 25 5.57 -6.70 -4.31
CA GLN A 25 4.97 -5.70 -3.44
C GLN A 25 6.11 -4.92 -2.82
N VAL A 26 6.41 -3.76 -3.42
CA VAL A 26 7.37 -2.83 -2.83
C VAL A 26 6.71 -2.22 -1.60
N GLU A 27 7.19 -2.60 -0.42
CA GLU A 27 6.55 -2.30 0.86
C GLU A 27 6.24 -0.80 1.05
N ASP A 28 7.23 0.06 0.79
CA ASP A 28 7.11 1.51 0.94
C ASP A 28 6.38 2.22 -0.22
N ALA A 29 5.85 1.47 -1.21
CA ALA A 29 4.98 2.05 -2.23
C ALA A 29 3.64 2.49 -1.64
N ASN A 30 3.24 1.91 -0.51
CA ASN A 30 2.21 2.46 0.36
C ASN A 30 2.90 3.26 1.49
N TYR A 31 2.44 4.48 1.73
CA TYR A 31 3.07 5.39 2.70
C TYR A 31 2.10 6.47 3.14
N VAL A 32 2.44 7.16 4.23
CA VAL A 32 1.78 8.41 4.64
C VAL A 32 2.66 9.60 4.34
N ILE A 33 2.06 10.76 4.07
CA ILE A 33 2.73 12.04 3.89
C ILE A 33 1.96 13.13 4.61
N LEU A 34 2.66 14.07 5.24
CA LEU A 34 2.07 15.30 5.78
C LEU A 34 2.18 16.41 4.74
N LEU A 35 1.06 17.01 4.35
CA LEU A 35 0.99 18.15 3.44
C LEU A 35 -0.03 19.17 3.95
N ASN A 36 0.39 20.41 4.18
CA ASN A 36 -0.46 21.51 4.65
C ASN A 36 -1.30 21.08 5.87
N GLU A 37 -0.63 20.56 6.89
CA GLU A 37 -1.23 20.08 8.16
C GLU A 37 -2.21 18.90 8.01
N LYS A 38 -2.27 18.27 6.84
CA LYS A 38 -3.13 17.11 6.55
C LYS A 38 -2.29 15.89 6.22
N VAL A 39 -2.64 14.76 6.85
CA VAL A 39 -1.99 13.48 6.57
C VAL A 39 -2.74 12.75 5.47
N PHE A 40 -2.03 12.37 4.41
CA PHE A 40 -2.57 11.57 3.32
C PHE A 40 -1.97 10.17 3.34
N HIS A 41 -2.81 9.15 3.14
CA HIS A 41 -2.39 7.78 2.95
C HIS A 41 -2.38 7.46 1.45
N TYR A 42 -1.19 7.26 0.91
CA TYR A 42 -0.97 6.79 -0.45
C TYR A 42 -1.05 5.27 -0.44
N LYS A 43 -2.06 4.74 -1.12
CA LYS A 43 -2.25 3.31 -1.36
C LYS A 43 -2.16 3.03 -2.85
N LYS A 44 -1.90 1.78 -3.21
CA LYS A 44 -2.01 1.30 -4.59
C LYS A 44 -3.36 1.62 -5.25
N THR A 45 -4.45 1.65 -4.48
CA THR A 45 -5.81 1.93 -4.97
C THR A 45 -6.12 3.42 -5.10
N GLY A 46 -5.26 4.31 -4.60
CA GLY A 46 -5.48 5.75 -4.61
C GLY A 46 -4.98 6.43 -3.34
N VAL A 47 -5.22 7.74 -3.28
CA VAL A 47 -4.82 8.61 -2.17
C VAL A 47 -6.06 9.02 -1.39
N GLU A 48 -5.98 8.96 -0.06
CA GLU A 48 -7.06 9.42 0.82
C GLU A 48 -6.51 10.23 2.00
N LEU A 49 -7.34 11.11 2.57
CA LEU A 49 -7.04 11.72 3.86
C LEU A 49 -7.06 10.63 4.94
N LEU A 50 -6.07 10.65 5.84
CA LEU A 50 -6.02 9.73 6.96
C LEU A 50 -7.09 10.10 7.99
N LYS A 51 -8.15 9.28 8.07
CA LYS A 51 -9.32 9.53 8.95
C LYS A 51 -9.25 8.84 10.31
N SER A 52 -8.33 7.90 10.47
CA SER A 52 -8.12 7.12 11.68
C SER A 52 -6.64 6.75 11.80
N ASP A 53 -6.18 6.45 13.02
CA ASP A 53 -4.82 6.00 13.25
C ASP A 53 -4.46 4.80 12.35
N LEU A 54 -3.27 4.84 11.76
CA LEU A 54 -2.74 3.79 10.89
C LEU A 54 -1.56 3.10 11.57
N LYS A 55 -1.67 1.79 11.75
CA LYS A 55 -0.55 0.96 12.19
C LYS A 55 0.27 0.51 10.97
N LEU A 56 1.55 0.84 10.97
CA LEU A 56 2.53 0.41 9.98
C LEU A 56 3.00 -1.02 10.25
N ASN A 57 3.69 -1.65 9.29
CA ASN A 57 4.12 -3.05 9.39
C ASN A 57 5.13 -3.27 10.52
N ASN A 58 5.99 -2.29 10.79
CA ASN A 58 6.97 -2.34 11.88
C ASN A 58 6.36 -2.11 13.27
N GLY A 59 5.05 -1.84 13.35
CA GLY A 59 4.34 -1.59 14.60
C GLY A 59 4.24 -0.11 15.00
N THR A 60 4.86 0.81 14.26
CA THR A 60 4.64 2.25 14.44
C THR A 60 3.17 2.60 14.19
N VAL A 61 2.60 3.50 14.99
CA VAL A 61 1.23 4.02 14.83
C VAL A 61 1.29 5.47 14.42
N VAL A 62 0.74 5.80 13.25
CA VAL A 62 0.60 7.16 12.73
C VAL A 62 -0.78 7.69 13.06
N LYS A 63 -0.85 8.89 13.62
CA LYS A 63 -2.08 9.59 13.96
C LYS A 63 -2.51 10.53 12.83
N THR A 64 -3.78 10.91 12.85
CA THR A 64 -4.37 11.81 11.84
C THR A 64 -3.77 13.22 11.84
N ASP A 65 -3.08 13.62 12.92
CA ASP A 65 -2.40 14.90 13.09
C ASP A 65 -0.94 14.90 12.60
N GLY A 66 -0.44 13.76 12.09
CA GLY A 66 0.93 13.60 11.62
C GLY A 66 1.93 13.19 12.68
N SER A 67 1.53 13.09 13.95
CA SER A 67 2.35 12.47 14.97
C SER A 67 2.40 10.96 14.79
N TYR A 68 3.49 10.33 15.18
CA TYR A 68 3.62 8.87 15.16
C TYR A 68 4.35 8.35 16.38
N ILE A 69 3.98 7.16 16.81
CA ILE A 69 4.53 6.48 17.97
C ILE A 69 5.21 5.22 17.47
N THR A 70 6.52 5.08 17.68
CA THR A 70 7.26 3.88 17.29
C THR A 70 6.84 2.68 18.13
N LYS A 71 7.21 1.47 17.71
CA LYS A 71 6.97 0.25 18.49
C LYS A 71 7.55 0.34 19.92
N ASP A 72 8.65 1.08 20.07
CA ASP A 72 9.35 1.27 21.35
C ASP A 72 8.74 2.38 22.22
N GLY A 73 7.74 3.11 21.69
CA GLY A 73 7.00 4.14 22.41
C GLY A 73 7.47 5.57 22.14
N ASP A 74 8.48 5.78 21.29
CA ASP A 74 8.97 7.12 20.96
C ASP A 74 7.92 7.89 20.17
N LYS A 75 7.59 9.10 20.65
CA LYS A 75 6.64 9.99 20.00
C LYS A 75 7.40 11.00 19.13
N MET A 76 7.03 11.04 17.86
CA MET A 76 7.65 11.86 16.82
C MET A 76 6.58 12.60 16.01
N MET A 77 6.99 13.56 15.19
CA MET A 77 6.11 14.37 14.34
C MET A 77 6.65 14.40 12.91
N LEU A 78 5.79 14.14 11.92
CA LEU A 78 6.12 14.39 10.53
C LEU A 78 6.26 15.89 10.28
N LYS A 79 7.26 16.28 9.48
CA LYS A 79 7.34 17.61 8.92
C LYS A 79 6.61 17.65 7.57
N ASP A 80 6.18 18.84 7.18
CA ASP A 80 5.55 19.05 5.88
C ASP A 80 6.44 18.50 4.75
N GLY A 81 5.84 17.71 3.85
CA GLY A 81 6.50 17.03 2.75
C GLY A 81 7.19 15.69 3.11
N GLN A 82 7.37 15.36 4.39
CA GLN A 82 7.98 14.09 4.79
C GLN A 82 7.04 12.90 4.56
N CYS A 83 7.61 11.80 4.11
CA CYS A 83 6.89 10.53 3.95
C CYS A 83 7.34 9.52 4.99
N LEU A 84 6.41 8.72 5.49
CA LEU A 84 6.70 7.55 6.32
C LEU A 84 6.14 6.32 5.62
N GLY A 85 7.04 5.44 5.15
CA GLY A 85 6.67 4.21 4.45
C GLY A 85 6.04 3.17 5.37
N MET A 86 5.32 2.20 4.82
CA MET A 86 4.74 1.11 5.61
C MET A 86 5.79 0.27 6.37
N SER A 87 7.06 0.28 5.94
CA SER A 87 8.17 -0.31 6.70
C SER A 87 8.55 0.48 7.98
N GLY A 88 7.99 1.67 8.17
CA GLY A 88 8.37 2.63 9.21
C GLY A 88 9.59 3.49 8.86
N LYS A 89 10.11 3.39 7.62
CA LYS A 89 11.21 4.22 7.18
C LYS A 89 10.74 5.65 6.86
N LEU A 90 11.41 6.63 7.48
CA LEU A 90 11.19 8.05 7.22
C LEU A 90 11.97 8.51 5.99
N TYR A 91 11.30 9.30 5.15
CA TYR A 91 11.86 9.93 3.97
C TYR A 91 11.69 11.44 4.09
N LYS A 92 12.75 12.18 3.74
CA LYS A 92 12.73 13.65 3.81
C LYS A 92 11.69 14.29 2.88
N ASP A 93 11.40 13.65 1.75
CA ASP A 93 10.49 14.13 0.72
C ASP A 93 10.05 12.96 -0.18
N GLN A 94 8.99 13.20 -0.95
CA GLN A 94 8.43 12.23 -1.90
C GLN A 94 9.42 11.86 -3.02
N ALA A 95 10.33 12.78 -3.40
CA ALA A 95 11.32 12.53 -4.44
C ALA A 95 12.35 11.45 -4.01
N THR A 96 12.78 11.50 -2.74
CA THR A 96 13.69 10.53 -2.13
C THR A 96 13.05 9.16 -2.05
N LEU A 97 11.79 9.10 -1.62
CA LEU A 97 11.01 7.86 -1.63
C LEU A 97 10.91 7.30 -3.06
N SER A 98 10.48 8.12 -4.02
CA SER A 98 10.32 7.73 -5.42
C SER A 98 11.61 7.19 -6.04
N LYS A 99 12.76 7.79 -5.71
CA LYS A 99 14.08 7.31 -6.16
C LYS A 99 14.39 5.92 -5.59
N LYS A 100 14.06 5.65 -4.32
CA LYS A 100 14.23 4.32 -3.71
C LYS A 100 13.32 3.29 -4.37
N LEU A 101 12.04 3.60 -4.53
CA LEU A 101 11.08 2.69 -5.17
C LEU A 101 11.51 2.31 -6.59
N LYS A 102 11.95 3.29 -7.39
CA LYS A 102 12.50 3.03 -8.73
C LYS A 102 13.73 2.12 -8.73
N LYS A 103 14.53 2.10 -7.66
CA LYS A 103 15.68 1.21 -7.51
C LYS A 103 15.26 -0.19 -7.12
N GLU A 104 14.25 -0.32 -6.27
CA GLU A 104 13.71 -1.62 -5.80
C GLU A 104 12.90 -2.34 -6.89
N MET A 105 12.37 -1.61 -7.89
CA MET A 105 11.62 -2.16 -9.02
C MET A 105 12.49 -2.53 -10.24
N LYS A 106 13.80 -2.30 -10.18
CA LYS A 106 14.76 -2.68 -11.24
C LYS A 106 15.37 -4.03 -10.96
#